data_AF-A0A2T9YWM8-F1
#
_entry.id   AF-A0A2T9YWM8-F1
#
_cell.length_a   1.000
_cell.length_b   1.000
_cell.length_c   1.000
_cell.angle_alpha   90.00
_cell.angle_beta   90.00
_cell.angle_gamma   90.00
#
_symmetry.space_group_name_H-M   'P 1'
#
loop_
_entity.id
_entity.type
_entity.pdbx_description
1 polymer ?
#
loop_
_entity_poly.entity_id
_entity_poly.type
_entity_poly.pdbx_seq_one_letter_code
_entity_poly.pdbx_strand_id
1 'polypeptide(L)'
;MEEQLIQVIKDLTEKINILYMDRERQVTQQTLQMEMQDPECDDPHARIKAPMVEVESYPRLLEAIPSLEEDFFRNPISEEERKEIVYSCPKFLGMNYTPPPLNEAAPTSVRKMDLILYGIQLSLVNLTRPIDQYVHDKLRRYPETDPKDNEDSNFAVSMRELISDVASTITQTRIDNMYKTMELPVY
;
A
#
# COMPACT_ATOMS: atom_id res chain seq x y z
N MET A 1 34.32 -21.52 -23.07
CA MET A 1 33.54 -20.31 -22.76
C MET A 1 32.09 -20.45 -23.21
N GLU A 2 31.82 -20.88 -24.45
CA GLU A 2 30.44 -21.03 -24.97
C GLU A 2 29.61 -22.09 -24.23
N GLU A 3 30.19 -23.24 -23.87
CA GLU A 3 29.48 -24.29 -23.11
C GLU A 3 29.05 -23.83 -21.70
N GLN A 4 29.89 -23.03 -21.04
CA GLN A 4 29.57 -22.46 -19.74
C GLN A 4 28.42 -21.45 -19.86
N LEU A 5 28.40 -20.65 -20.92
CA LEU A 5 27.32 -19.70 -21.18
C LEU A 5 25.98 -20.43 -21.46
N ILE A 6 26.02 -21.50 -22.25
CA ILE A 6 24.84 -22.34 -22.51
C ILE A 6 24.32 -22.97 -21.22
N GLN A 7 25.23 -23.41 -20.34
CA GLN A 7 24.84 -24.00 -19.06
C GLN A 7 24.17 -22.97 -18.13
N VAL A 8 24.68 -21.74 -18.08
CA VAL A 8 24.09 -20.64 -17.29
C VAL A 8 22.71 -20.26 -17.82
N ILE A 9 22.51 -20.23 -19.15
CA ILE A 9 21.21 -19.94 -19.74
C ILE A 9 20.17 -21.01 -19.37
N LYS A 10 20.56 -22.29 -19.39
CA LYS A 10 19.69 -23.40 -18.98
C LYS A 10 19.31 -23.31 -17.51
N ASP A 11 20.28 -23.07 -16.63
CA ASP A 11 20.06 -22.93 -15.19
C ASP A 11 19.15 -21.72 -14.86
N LEU A 12 19.33 -20.60 -15.57
CA LEU A 12 18.47 -19.43 -15.41
C LEU A 12 17.04 -19.70 -15.86
N THR A 13 16.87 -20.44 -16.97
CA THR A 13 15.56 -20.84 -17.49
C THR A 13 14.82 -21.74 -16.50
N GLU A 14 15.52 -22.70 -15.89
CA GLU A 14 14.99 -23.58 -14.84
C GLU A 14 14.51 -22.77 -13.63
N LYS A 15 15.33 -21.82 -13.16
CA LYS A 15 15.01 -20.95 -12.02
C LYS A 15 13.81 -20.03 -12.29
N ILE A 16 13.69 -19.49 -13.50
CA ILE A 16 12.55 -18.68 -13.92
C ILE A 16 11.26 -19.52 -13.91
N ASN A 17 11.33 -20.76 -14.39
CA ASN A 17 10.17 -21.67 -14.36
C ASN A 17 9.76 -22.00 -12.92
N ILE A 18 10.71 -22.27 -12.03
CA ILE A 18 10.42 -22.51 -10.60
C ILE A 18 9.72 -21.29 -9.98
N LEU A 19 10.23 -20.08 -10.23
CA LEU A 19 9.62 -18.84 -9.74
C LEU A 19 8.22 -18.59 -10.31
N TYR A 20 8.00 -18.95 -11.58
CA TYR A 20 6.68 -18.88 -12.20
C TYR A 20 5.68 -19.82 -11.49
N MET A 21 6.09 -21.06 -11.23
CA MET A 21 5.27 -22.04 -10.52
C MET A 21 5.02 -21.66 -9.05
N ASP A 22 6.01 -21.09 -8.35
CA ASP A 22 5.83 -20.60 -6.98
C ASP A 22 4.90 -19.40 -6.91
N ARG A 23 4.96 -18.50 -7.90
CA ARG A 23 4.02 -17.39 -8.03
C ARG A 23 2.60 -17.88 -8.30
N GLU A 24 2.43 -18.86 -9.19
CA GLU A 24 1.12 -19.49 -9.40
C GLU A 24 0.60 -20.16 -8.13
N ARG A 25 1.46 -20.86 -7.37
CA ARG A 25 1.07 -21.46 -6.08
C ARG A 25 0.67 -20.42 -5.04
N GLN A 26 1.37 -19.29 -4.95
CA GLN A 26 0.99 -18.19 -4.04
C GLN A 26 -0.34 -17.55 -4.44
N VAL A 27 -0.56 -17.29 -5.73
CA VAL A 27 -1.84 -16.79 -6.24
C VAL A 27 -2.95 -17.80 -5.96
N THR A 28 -2.67 -19.09 -6.16
CA THR A 28 -3.62 -20.18 -5.89
C THR A 28 -3.92 -20.30 -4.38
N GLN A 29 -2.91 -20.19 -3.50
CA GLN A 29 -3.11 -20.21 -2.05
C GLN A 29 -3.87 -18.98 -1.53
N GLN A 30 -3.60 -17.79 -2.07
CA GLN A 30 -4.40 -16.59 -1.79
C GLN A 30 -5.84 -16.76 -2.26
N THR A 31 -6.04 -17.39 -3.43
CA THR A 31 -7.37 -17.72 -3.96
C THR A 31 -8.09 -18.72 -3.05
N LEU A 32 -7.43 -19.81 -2.65
CA LEU A 32 -7.96 -20.83 -1.73
C LEU A 32 -8.28 -20.29 -0.33
N GLN A 33 -7.51 -19.34 0.19
CA GLN A 33 -7.81 -18.70 1.48
C GLN A 33 -9.09 -17.84 1.42
N MET A 34 -9.45 -17.33 0.24
CA MET A 34 -10.70 -16.60 0.03
C MET A 34 -11.92 -17.53 -0.20
N GLU A 35 -11.71 -18.82 -0.51
CA GLU A 35 -12.75 -19.81 -0.85
C GLU A 35 -13.51 -20.42 0.35
N MET A 36 -13.19 -20.09 1.61
CA MET A 36 -13.82 -20.73 2.79
C MET A 36 -15.21 -20.18 3.21
N GLN A 37 -15.91 -19.38 2.39
CA GLN A 37 -17.26 -18.89 2.70
C GLN A 37 -18.29 -19.42 1.69
N ASP A 38 -19.02 -20.46 2.10
CA ASP A 38 -19.99 -21.24 1.31
C ASP A 38 -21.41 -20.62 1.35
N PRO A 39 -22.21 -20.72 0.26
CA PRO A 39 -23.13 -21.86 0.16
C PRO A 39 -23.27 -22.51 -1.24
N GLU A 40 -23.31 -23.85 -1.22
CA GLU A 40 -23.84 -24.85 -2.16
C GLU A 40 -24.16 -24.42 -3.60
N CYS A 41 -23.30 -24.84 -4.54
CA CYS A 41 -23.58 -24.86 -5.98
C CYS A 41 -23.37 -26.28 -6.53
N ASP A 42 -24.45 -26.93 -6.99
CA ASP A 42 -24.47 -28.33 -7.45
C ASP A 42 -23.91 -28.55 -8.89
N ASP A 43 -23.19 -27.59 -9.46
CA ASP A 43 -22.53 -27.74 -10.76
C ASP A 43 -21.02 -28.00 -10.59
N PRO A 44 -20.52 -29.20 -10.91
CA PRO A 44 -19.10 -29.56 -10.77
C PRO A 44 -18.14 -28.78 -11.68
N HIS A 45 -18.65 -27.94 -12.58
CA HIS A 45 -17.88 -27.04 -13.44
C HIS A 45 -18.20 -25.55 -13.25
N ALA A 46 -19.12 -25.20 -12.34
CA ALA A 46 -19.38 -23.82 -11.97
C ALA A 46 -18.38 -23.35 -10.92
N ARG A 47 -17.94 -22.09 -11.06
CA ARG A 47 -17.30 -21.35 -9.99
C ARG A 47 -18.16 -20.13 -9.70
N ILE A 48 -18.75 -20.06 -8.51
CA ILE A 48 -19.35 -18.83 -8.03
C ILE A 48 -18.19 -17.92 -7.62
N LYS A 49 -17.82 -17.00 -8.52
CA LYS A 49 -17.06 -15.82 -8.13
C LYS A 49 -18.02 -14.98 -7.29
N ALA A 50 -17.63 -14.59 -6.07
CA ALA A 50 -18.42 -13.68 -5.23
C ALA A 50 -19.00 -12.56 -6.10
N PRO A 51 -20.29 -12.18 -5.94
CA PRO A 51 -20.85 -11.11 -6.74
C PRO A 51 -20.05 -9.85 -6.43
N MET A 52 -19.18 -9.47 -7.36
CA MET A 52 -18.50 -8.19 -7.35
C MET A 52 -19.59 -7.17 -7.60
N VAL A 53 -20.08 -6.54 -6.53
CA VAL A 53 -21.06 -5.45 -6.65
C VAL A 53 -20.27 -4.22 -7.09
N GLU A 54 -20.37 -3.91 -8.36
CA GLU A 54 -19.85 -2.68 -8.93
C GLU A 54 -20.92 -1.59 -8.82
N VAL A 55 -20.50 -0.39 -8.42
CA VAL A 55 -21.37 0.79 -8.36
C VAL A 55 -21.02 1.67 -9.55
N GLU A 56 -21.97 1.87 -10.46
CA GLU A 56 -21.80 2.80 -11.57
C GLU A 56 -21.68 4.24 -11.05
N SER A 57 -20.87 5.06 -11.72
CA SER A 57 -20.84 6.49 -11.46
C SER A 57 -22.20 7.11 -11.77
N TYR A 58 -22.65 8.03 -10.90
CA TYR A 58 -23.90 8.76 -11.09
C TYR A 58 -23.65 10.26 -10.84
N PRO A 59 -24.50 11.16 -11.38
CA PRO A 59 -24.20 12.59 -11.40
C PRO A 59 -23.82 13.19 -10.05
N ARG A 60 -24.60 12.88 -9.00
CA ARG A 60 -24.32 13.37 -7.64
C ARG A 60 -22.98 12.86 -7.06
N LEU A 61 -22.51 11.69 -7.48
CA LEU A 61 -21.22 11.16 -7.04
C LEU A 61 -20.07 11.88 -7.74
N LEU A 62 -20.18 12.13 -9.05
CA LEU A 62 -19.20 12.88 -9.83
C LEU A 62 -19.15 14.35 -9.42
N GLU A 63 -20.26 14.94 -8.99
CA GLU A 63 -20.28 16.27 -8.38
C GLU A 63 -19.48 16.33 -7.07
N ALA A 64 -19.55 15.27 -6.25
CA ALA A 64 -18.83 15.19 -4.99
C ALA A 64 -17.34 14.83 -5.17
N ILE A 65 -17.03 13.98 -6.14
CA ILE A 65 -15.68 13.49 -6.45
C ILE A 65 -15.45 13.62 -7.96
N PRO A 66 -15.14 14.81 -8.48
CA PRO A 66 -14.96 15.02 -9.92
C PRO A 66 -13.85 14.16 -10.53
N SER A 67 -12.84 13.80 -9.72
CA SER A 67 -11.71 12.99 -10.14
C SER A 67 -11.98 11.47 -10.11
N LEU A 68 -13.23 11.02 -9.85
CA LEU A 68 -13.54 9.59 -9.67
C LEU A 68 -13.22 8.75 -10.91
N GLU A 69 -13.44 9.30 -12.10
CA GLU A 69 -13.20 8.61 -13.38
C GLU A 69 -11.81 8.92 -13.97
N GLU A 70 -11.01 9.73 -13.29
CA GLU A 70 -9.66 10.06 -13.74
C GLU A 70 -8.68 8.90 -13.51
N ASP A 71 -7.66 8.79 -14.36
CA ASP A 71 -6.61 7.79 -14.20
C ASP A 71 -5.69 8.17 -13.03
N PHE A 72 -5.96 7.56 -11.87
CA PHE A 72 -5.20 7.73 -10.64
C PHE A 72 -3.68 7.55 -10.81
N PHE A 73 -3.24 6.69 -11.73
CA PHE A 73 -1.81 6.39 -11.93
C PHE A 73 -1.12 7.31 -12.93
N ARG A 74 -1.88 8.07 -13.72
CA ARG A 74 -1.36 8.96 -14.77
C ARG A 74 -1.63 10.44 -14.53
N ASN A 75 -2.42 10.77 -13.51
CA ASN A 75 -2.75 12.15 -13.14
C ASN A 75 -2.20 12.51 -11.76
N PRO A 76 -0.87 12.67 -11.60
CA PRO A 76 -0.30 13.10 -10.33
C PRO A 76 -0.65 14.56 -10.06
N ILE A 77 -1.08 14.87 -8.83
CA ILE A 77 -1.16 16.25 -8.36
C ILE A 77 0.24 16.92 -8.36
N SER A 78 0.29 18.23 -8.59
CA SER A 78 1.55 18.97 -8.56
C SER A 78 2.17 18.99 -7.16
N GLU A 79 3.48 19.24 -7.07
CA GLU A 79 4.14 19.39 -5.77
C GLU A 79 3.58 20.57 -4.98
N GLU A 80 3.21 21.64 -5.66
CA GLU A 80 2.64 22.85 -5.07
C GLU A 80 1.27 22.58 -4.45
N GLU A 81 0.36 21.96 -5.20
CA GLU A 81 -0.98 21.58 -4.69
C GLU A 81 -0.87 20.56 -3.55
N ARG A 82 0.01 19.57 -3.67
CA ARG A 82 0.25 18.59 -2.59
C ARG A 82 0.71 19.29 -1.32
N LYS A 83 1.66 20.22 -1.44
CA LYS A 83 2.16 20.99 -0.30
C LYS A 83 1.05 21.87 0.29
N GLU A 84 0.20 22.47 -0.53
CA GLU A 84 -0.93 23.25 -0.04
C GLU A 84 -1.89 22.38 0.78
N ILE A 85 -2.34 21.23 0.26
CA ILE A 85 -3.26 20.33 0.96
C ILE A 85 -2.65 19.80 2.27
N VAL A 86 -1.41 19.32 2.21
CA VAL A 86 -0.76 18.64 3.34
C VAL A 86 -0.20 19.62 4.37
N TYR A 87 0.45 20.71 3.93
CA TYR A 87 1.15 21.64 4.82
C TYR A 87 0.30 22.80 5.30
N SER A 88 -0.88 23.05 4.71
CA SER A 88 -1.90 23.92 5.32
C SER A 88 -2.45 23.34 6.64
N CYS A 89 -2.49 22.01 6.76
CA CYS A 89 -2.93 21.33 7.98
C CYS A 89 -1.81 21.30 9.02
N PRO A 90 -2.04 21.59 10.31
CA PRO A 90 -1.00 21.52 11.34
C PRO A 90 -0.50 20.08 11.56
N LYS A 91 0.66 19.95 12.21
CA LYS A 91 1.10 18.65 12.76
C LYS A 91 0.47 18.46 14.14
N PHE A 92 -0.08 17.28 14.39
CA PHE A 92 -0.59 16.93 15.71
C PHE A 92 0.54 16.39 16.59
N LEU A 93 0.70 16.96 17.79
CA LEU A 93 1.81 16.63 18.69
C LEU A 93 1.82 15.16 19.15
N GLY A 94 0.67 14.48 19.12
CA GLY A 94 0.55 13.07 19.49
C GLY A 94 1.08 12.10 18.44
N MET A 95 1.47 12.57 17.26
CA MET A 95 1.88 11.72 16.14
C MET A 95 3.37 11.88 15.82
N ASN A 96 4.07 10.75 15.65
CA ASN A 96 5.43 10.76 15.14
C ASN A 96 5.42 10.71 13.61
N TYR A 97 5.82 11.83 12.98
CA TYR A 97 5.89 11.95 11.53
C TYR A 97 7.26 11.55 10.95
N THR A 98 8.20 11.11 11.77
CA THR A 98 9.55 10.74 11.33
C THR A 98 9.57 9.24 11.05
N PRO A 99 9.76 8.80 9.78
CA PRO A 99 9.95 7.39 9.47
C PRO A 99 11.25 6.86 10.11
N PRO A 100 11.40 5.53 10.23
CA PRO A 100 12.64 4.93 10.69
C PRO A 100 13.84 5.43 9.89
N PRO A 101 14.99 5.71 10.55
CA PRO A 101 16.16 6.30 9.90
C PRO A 101 16.71 5.40 8.79
N LEU A 102 17.41 6.02 7.85
CA LEU A 102 18.14 5.30 6.79
C LEU A 102 19.39 4.65 7.38
N ASN A 103 19.77 3.50 6.85
CA ASN A 103 21.06 2.90 7.21
C ASN A 103 22.17 3.40 6.26
N GLU A 104 23.03 4.28 6.77
CA GLU A 104 24.13 4.85 5.98
C GLU A 104 25.24 3.86 5.64
N ALA A 105 25.34 2.75 6.38
CA ALA A 105 26.33 1.69 6.15
C ALA A 105 25.92 0.71 5.04
N ALA A 106 24.71 0.81 4.50
CA ALA A 106 24.23 -0.06 3.44
C ALA A 106 24.93 0.20 2.09
N PRO A 107 25.05 -0.81 1.21
CA PRO A 107 25.56 -0.63 -0.15
C PRO A 107 24.79 0.45 -0.93
N THR A 108 25.46 1.18 -1.83
CA THR A 108 24.88 2.31 -2.57
C THR A 108 23.60 1.96 -3.34
N SER A 109 23.49 0.75 -3.88
CA SER A 109 22.29 0.25 -4.57
C SER A 109 21.09 0.11 -3.62
N VAL A 110 21.31 -0.49 -2.44
CA VAL A 110 20.31 -0.65 -1.38
C VAL A 110 19.87 0.72 -0.87
N ARG A 111 20.82 1.63 -0.64
CA ARG A 111 20.53 2.98 -0.15
C ARG A 111 19.63 3.79 -1.10
N LYS A 112 19.79 3.65 -2.42
CA LYS A 112 18.91 4.33 -3.39
C LYS A 112 17.47 3.86 -3.29
N MET A 113 17.26 2.55 -3.16
CA MET A 113 15.93 1.98 -2.97
C MET A 113 15.35 2.37 -1.60
N ASP A 114 16.16 2.33 -0.54
CA ASP A 114 15.77 2.75 0.81
C ASP A 114 15.34 4.22 0.85
N LEU A 115 16.04 5.10 0.13
CA LEU A 115 15.67 6.51 0.00
C LEU A 115 14.30 6.71 -0.66
N ILE A 116 13.99 5.93 -1.71
CA ILE A 116 12.68 6.00 -2.38
C ILE A 116 11.58 5.53 -1.43
N LEU A 117 11.77 4.38 -0.77
CA LEU A 117 10.82 3.83 0.18
C LEU A 117 10.62 4.76 1.38
N TYR A 118 11.69 5.35 1.90
CA TYR A 118 11.64 6.37 2.94
C TYR A 118 10.79 7.59 2.52
N GLY A 119 10.97 8.07 1.28
CA GLY A 119 10.16 9.16 0.73
C GLY A 119 8.67 8.81 0.66
N ILE A 120 8.33 7.58 0.26
CA ILE A 120 6.94 7.10 0.23
C ILE A 120 6.36 7.03 1.64
N GLN A 121 7.10 6.48 2.62
CA GLN A 121 6.65 6.44 4.02
C GLN A 121 6.41 7.84 4.60
N LEU A 122 7.34 8.76 4.33
CA LEU A 122 7.19 10.15 4.72
C LEU A 122 5.96 10.79 4.07
N SER A 123 5.63 10.42 2.84
CA SER A 123 4.42 10.92 2.17
C SER A 123 3.17 10.35 2.84
N LEU A 124 3.12 9.04 3.08
CA LEU A 124 1.99 8.35 3.74
C LEU A 124 1.68 8.94 5.12
N VAL A 125 2.70 9.13 5.97
CA VAL A 125 2.49 9.71 7.30
C VAL A 125 2.01 11.16 7.25
N ASN A 126 2.39 11.91 6.21
CA ASN A 126 1.90 13.27 6.02
C ASN A 126 0.46 13.31 5.46
N LEU A 127 0.01 12.30 4.72
CA LEU A 127 -1.38 12.19 4.23
C LEU A 127 -2.40 12.05 5.37
N THR A 128 -1.98 11.70 6.58
CA THR A 128 -2.90 11.68 7.73
C THR A 128 -3.28 13.08 8.19
N ARG A 129 -2.48 14.12 7.90
CA ARG A 129 -2.70 15.47 8.44
C ARG A 129 -4.06 16.07 8.04
N PRO A 130 -4.49 16.02 6.77
CA PRO A 130 -5.83 16.49 6.40
C PRO A 130 -6.95 15.68 7.05
N ILE A 131 -6.74 14.37 7.25
CA ILE A 131 -7.71 13.49 7.92
C ILE A 131 -7.84 13.89 9.40
N ASP A 132 -6.71 14.03 10.10
CA ASP A 132 -6.63 14.43 11.50
C ASP A 132 -7.26 15.83 11.71
N GLN A 133 -6.96 16.76 10.80
CA GLN A 133 -7.51 18.12 10.82
C GLN A 133 -9.03 18.13 10.59
N TYR A 134 -9.55 17.33 9.66
CA TYR A 134 -10.99 17.22 9.41
C TYR A 134 -11.74 16.75 10.67
N VAL A 135 -11.25 15.70 11.32
CA VAL A 135 -11.83 15.19 12.57
C VAL A 135 -11.76 16.23 13.68
N HIS A 136 -10.61 16.90 13.84
CA HIS A 136 -10.44 17.97 14.81
C HIS A 136 -11.47 19.09 14.62
N ASP A 137 -11.61 19.58 13.39
CA ASP A 137 -12.54 20.67 13.06
C ASP A 137 -14.00 20.26 13.25
N LYS A 138 -14.36 19.02 12.93
CA LYS A 138 -15.70 18.47 13.16
C LYS A 138 -16.05 18.41 14.64
N LEU A 139 -15.19 17.81 15.47
CA LEU A 139 -15.40 17.71 16.92
C LEU A 139 -15.46 19.08 17.58
N ARG A 140 -14.65 20.03 17.10
CA ARG A 140 -14.68 21.41 17.61
C ARG A 140 -15.99 22.14 17.26
N ARG A 141 -16.54 21.92 16.08
CA ARG A 141 -17.80 22.56 15.63
C ARG A 141 -19.03 21.93 16.29
N TYR A 142 -18.98 20.63 16.55
CA TYR A 142 -20.10 19.85 17.11
C TYR A 142 -19.63 19.12 18.39
N PRO A 143 -19.51 19.83 19.52
CA PRO A 143 -18.97 19.26 20.75
C PRO A 143 -19.87 18.20 21.39
N GLU A 144 -21.15 18.17 21.02
CA GLU A 144 -22.14 17.20 21.52
C GLU A 144 -22.02 15.83 20.83
N THR A 145 -21.27 15.75 19.73
CA THR A 145 -21.05 14.50 18.99
C THR A 145 -20.18 13.57 19.82
N ASP A 146 -20.67 12.36 20.10
CA ASP A 146 -19.83 11.31 20.70
C ASP A 146 -18.71 10.95 19.71
N PRO A 147 -17.42 11.14 20.06
CA PRO A 147 -16.32 10.80 19.17
C PRO A 147 -16.25 9.31 18.79
N LYS A 148 -16.88 8.42 19.58
CA LYS A 148 -16.87 6.97 19.37
C LYS A 148 -18.01 6.46 18.49
N ASP A 149 -19.09 7.22 18.36
CA ASP A 149 -20.27 6.85 17.58
C ASP A 149 -20.50 7.82 16.40
N ASN A 150 -19.41 8.33 15.84
CA ASN A 150 -19.41 9.28 14.74
C ASN A 150 -18.89 8.61 13.46
N GLU A 151 -19.73 8.55 12.41
CA GLU A 151 -19.38 7.98 11.10
C GLU A 151 -18.13 8.64 10.50
N ASP A 152 -18.00 9.96 10.60
CA ASP A 152 -16.83 10.72 10.12
C ASP A 152 -15.54 10.26 10.85
N SER A 153 -15.63 10.05 12.16
CA SER A 153 -14.52 9.60 12.99
C SER A 153 -14.14 8.15 12.66
N ASN A 154 -15.12 7.28 12.47
CA ASN A 154 -14.90 5.88 12.10
C ASN A 154 -14.26 5.77 10.70
N PHE A 155 -14.75 6.54 9.72
CA PHE A 155 -14.13 6.62 8.40
C PHE A 155 -12.67 7.10 8.49
N ALA A 156 -12.41 8.17 9.24
CA ALA A 156 -11.07 8.70 9.42
C ALA A 156 -10.12 7.70 10.11
N VAL A 157 -10.60 6.97 11.12
CA VAL A 157 -9.83 5.91 11.80
C VAL A 157 -9.46 4.81 10.79
N SER A 158 -10.42 4.29 10.04
CA SER A 158 -10.17 3.26 9.00
C SER A 158 -9.15 3.73 7.97
N MET A 159 -9.27 4.96 7.46
CA MET A 159 -8.30 5.50 6.51
C MET A 159 -6.90 5.64 7.13
N ARG A 160 -6.79 6.09 8.38
CA ARG A 160 -5.49 6.17 9.09
C ARG A 160 -4.86 4.79 9.31
N GLU A 161 -5.66 3.80 9.67
CA GLU A 161 -5.18 2.43 9.87
C GLU A 161 -4.65 1.82 8.57
N LEU A 162 -5.37 1.98 7.45
CA LEU A 162 -4.92 1.52 6.13
C LEU A 162 -3.62 2.21 5.70
N ILE A 163 -3.52 3.53 5.89
CA ILE A 163 -2.27 4.28 5.60
C ILE A 163 -1.12 3.77 6.48
N SER A 164 -1.38 3.51 7.75
CA SER A 164 -0.40 2.99 8.71
C SER A 164 0.06 1.57 8.35
N ASP A 165 -0.85 0.72 7.89
CA ASP A 165 -0.54 -0.64 7.46
C ASP A 165 0.38 -0.65 6.23
N VAL A 166 0.08 0.18 5.22
CA VAL A 166 0.96 0.34 4.05
C VAL A 166 2.33 0.89 4.44
N ALA A 167 2.38 1.90 5.31
CA ALA A 167 3.64 2.46 5.81
C ALA A 167 4.46 1.42 6.61
N SER A 168 3.80 0.54 7.35
CA SER A 168 4.41 -0.55 8.12
C SER A 168 4.95 -1.65 7.20
N THR A 169 4.20 -2.02 6.16
CA THR A 169 4.66 -2.95 5.12
C THR A 169 5.91 -2.43 4.40
N ILE A 170 5.98 -1.12 4.14
CA ILE A 170 7.20 -0.52 3.59
C ILE A 170 8.35 -0.57 4.61
N THR A 171 8.08 -0.39 5.90
CA THR A 171 9.11 -0.53 6.95
C THR A 171 9.70 -1.93 6.92
N GLN A 172 8.85 -2.95 6.86
CA GLN A 172 9.30 -4.34 6.77
C GLN A 172 10.10 -4.59 5.48
N THR A 173 9.65 -4.06 4.35
CA THR A 173 10.36 -4.17 3.07
C THR A 173 11.76 -3.54 3.13
N ARG A 174 11.90 -2.38 3.79
CA ARG A 174 13.20 -1.72 4.01
C ARG A 174 14.11 -2.62 4.85
N ILE A 175 13.59 -3.21 5.92
CA ILE A 175 14.31 -4.13 6.80
C ILE A 175 14.76 -5.39 6.05
N ASP A 176 13.86 -6.04 5.31
CA ASP A 176 14.17 -7.29 4.59
C ASP A 176 15.22 -7.08 3.49
N ASN A 177 15.13 -5.95 2.79
CA ASN A 177 16.11 -5.59 1.76
C ASN A 177 17.50 -5.38 2.35
N MET A 178 17.58 -4.89 3.59
CA MET A 178 18.85 -4.79 4.31
C MET A 178 19.44 -6.16 4.63
N TYR A 179 18.66 -7.05 5.27
CA TYR A 179 19.13 -8.38 5.66
C TYR A 179 19.58 -9.23 4.48
N LYS A 180 18.81 -9.25 3.37
CA LYS A 180 19.19 -9.97 2.14
C LYS A 180 20.55 -9.56 1.58
N THR A 181 20.98 -8.32 1.83
CA THR A 181 22.30 -7.83 1.39
C THR A 181 23.43 -8.06 2.38
N MET A 182 23.12 -8.32 3.66
CA MET A 182 24.12 -8.64 4.69
C MET A 182 24.50 -10.13 4.73
N GLU A 183 23.63 -11.03 4.26
CA GLU A 183 23.87 -12.49 4.26
C GLU A 183 24.86 -12.99 3.19
N LEU A 184 25.56 -12.12 2.46
CA LEU A 184 26.53 -12.53 1.44
C LEU A 184 27.99 -12.32 1.87
N PRO A 185 28.63 -13.42 2.33
CA PRO A 185 29.96 -13.77 1.86
C PRO A 185 29.92 -15.20 1.30
N VAL A 186 29.92 -15.33 -0.03
CA VAL A 186 30.31 -16.59 -0.66
C VAL A 186 31.79 -16.45 -0.98
N TYR A 187 32.63 -17.05 -0.13
CA TYR A 187 34.05 -17.31 -0.40
C TYR A 187 34.21 -18.48 -1.36
#